data_AF-A0A6L2NKE7-F1
#
_entry.id   AF-A0A6L2NKE7-F1
#
_cell.length_a   1.000
_cell.length_b   1.000
_cell.length_c   1.000
_cell.angle_alpha   90.00
_cell.angle_beta   90.00
_cell.angle_gamma   90.00
#
_symmetry.space_group_name_H-M   'P 1'
#
loop_
_entity.id
_entity.type
_entity.pdbx_description
1 polymer ?
#
loop_
_entity_poly.entity_id
_entity_poly.type
_entity_poly.pdbx_seq_one_letter_code
_entity_poly.pdbx_strand_id
1 'polypeptide(L)'
;MKDNIFSSSNIIHECKEEEVAVNDWLMMISASLLGDRKKSFLYSIFRCLKSGDRDITRVCLTTMAWLSFTLASLHSCDSRVSLFSVVINQLKENLKDGESLEHRILAAMSLLHFSKIPECRELLMTIANEITAPLKDLCEATWMAKELYALISRED
;
A
#
# COMPACT_ATOMS: atom_id res chain seq x y z
N MET A 1 1.03 46.27 4.29
CA MET A 1 1.12 44.95 4.96
C MET A 1 -0.26 44.27 5.01
N LYS A 2 -0.97 44.18 3.87
CA LYS A 2 -2.23 43.40 3.74
C LYS A 2 -2.26 42.53 2.46
N ASP A 3 -1.33 42.74 1.54
CA ASP A 3 -1.31 42.03 0.25
C ASP A 3 -0.61 40.66 0.31
N ASN A 4 0.06 40.32 1.42
CA ASN A 4 0.82 39.08 1.54
C ASN A 4 -0.02 37.88 2.04
N ILE A 5 -1.16 38.14 2.70
CA ILE A 5 -2.03 37.09 3.25
C ILE A 5 -3.00 36.58 2.17
N PHE A 6 -3.48 37.46 1.29
CA PHE A 6 -4.41 37.11 0.21
C PHE A 6 -3.73 36.26 -0.88
N SER A 7 -2.49 36.58 -1.25
CA SER A 7 -1.70 35.76 -2.18
C SER A 7 -1.36 34.39 -1.61
N SER A 8 -1.03 34.31 -0.32
CA SER A 8 -0.74 33.03 0.34
C SER A 8 -1.99 32.14 0.41
N SER A 9 -3.16 32.73 0.69
CA SER A 9 -4.44 32.01 0.71
C SER A 9 -4.84 31.48 -0.66
N ASN A 10 -4.62 32.24 -1.73
CA ASN A 10 -4.91 31.80 -3.10
C ASN A 10 -3.96 30.68 -3.54
N ILE A 11 -2.66 30.79 -3.25
CA ILE A 11 -1.68 29.74 -3.54
C ILE A 11 -2.01 28.44 -2.77
N ILE A 12 -2.38 28.54 -1.49
CA ILE A 12 -2.78 27.38 -0.69
C ILE A 12 -4.06 26.74 -1.23
N HIS A 13 -5.01 27.54 -1.73
CA HIS A 13 -6.25 27.04 -2.33
C HIS A 13 -5.99 26.32 -3.65
N GLU A 14 -5.15 26.89 -4.51
CA GLU A 14 -4.79 26.35 -5.83
C GLU A 14 -3.99 25.04 -5.69
N CYS A 15 -3.05 24.97 -4.74
CA CYS A 15 -2.34 23.72 -4.42
C CYS A 15 -3.27 22.60 -3.91
N LYS A 16 -4.33 22.95 -3.15
CA LYS A 16 -5.30 21.96 -2.67
C LYS A 16 -6.18 21.43 -3.79
N GLU A 17 -6.58 22.28 -4.74
CA GLU A 17 -7.35 21.84 -5.91
C GLU A 17 -6.52 20.93 -6.81
N GLU A 18 -5.24 21.24 -6.99
CA GLU A 18 -4.30 20.39 -7.73
C GLU A 18 -4.12 19.02 -7.04
N GLU A 19 -3.94 18.99 -5.72
CA GLU A 19 -3.82 17.75 -4.94
C GLU A 19 -5.06 16.85 -5.09
N VAL A 20 -6.26 17.44 -5.03
CA VAL A 20 -7.52 16.73 -5.24
C VAL A 20 -7.60 16.18 -6.67
N ALA A 21 -7.27 16.99 -7.68
CA ALA A 21 -7.31 16.56 -9.08
C ALA A 21 -6.31 15.41 -9.35
N VAL A 22 -5.12 15.47 -8.75
CA VAL A 22 -4.13 14.38 -8.80
C VAL A 22 -4.71 13.13 -8.15
N ASN A 23 -5.26 13.23 -6.95
CA ASN A 23 -5.83 12.08 -6.25
C ASN A 23 -6.96 11.41 -7.03
N ASP A 24 -7.88 12.19 -7.61
CA ASP A 24 -8.97 11.69 -8.46
C ASP A 24 -8.43 10.96 -9.70
N TRP A 25 -7.41 11.53 -10.34
CA TRP A 25 -6.75 10.90 -11.48
C TRP A 25 -6.06 9.57 -11.10
N LEU A 26 -5.37 9.52 -9.97
CA LEU A 26 -4.76 8.30 -9.46
C LEU A 26 -5.81 7.23 -9.12
N MET A 27 -6.94 7.61 -8.56
CA MET A 27 -8.07 6.70 -8.31
C MET A 27 -8.64 6.15 -9.62
N MET A 28 -8.82 6.98 -10.64
CA MET A 28 -9.32 6.55 -11.96
C MET A 28 -8.36 5.55 -12.64
N ILE A 29 -7.05 5.81 -12.58
CA ILE A 29 -6.04 4.87 -13.11
C ILE A 29 -6.08 3.56 -12.33
N SER A 30 -6.14 3.64 -11.02
CA SER A 30 -6.17 2.45 -10.16
C SER A 30 -7.38 1.58 -10.48
N ALA A 31 -8.57 2.18 -10.58
CA ALA A 31 -9.78 1.48 -11.01
C ALA A 31 -9.59 0.80 -12.39
N SER A 32 -8.99 1.51 -13.35
CA SER A 32 -8.74 1.01 -14.71
C SER A 32 -7.74 -0.15 -14.74
N LEU A 33 -6.67 -0.07 -13.95
CA LEU A 33 -5.64 -1.12 -13.85
C LEU A 33 -6.19 -2.38 -13.17
N LEU A 34 -7.01 -2.21 -12.15
CA LEU A 34 -7.57 -3.33 -11.42
C LEU A 34 -8.50 -4.15 -12.33
N GLY A 35 -9.28 -3.46 -13.17
CA GLY A 35 -10.14 -4.05 -14.20
C GLY A 35 -11.13 -5.09 -13.66
N ASP A 36 -11.97 -5.60 -14.57
CA ASP A 36 -13.01 -6.59 -14.26
C ASP A 36 -12.71 -7.97 -14.88
N ARG A 37 -11.46 -8.21 -15.31
CA ARG A 37 -11.09 -9.38 -16.14
C ARG A 37 -10.21 -10.39 -15.41
N LYS A 38 -10.36 -11.66 -15.83
CA LYS A 38 -9.68 -12.89 -15.35
C LYS A 38 -8.14 -12.88 -15.29
N LYS A 39 -7.46 -11.83 -15.79
CA LYS A 39 -6.00 -11.61 -15.71
C LYS A 39 -5.73 -10.18 -15.26
N SER A 40 -6.09 -9.86 -14.04
CA SER A 40 -5.98 -8.52 -13.47
C SER A 40 -4.52 -8.09 -13.30
N PHE A 41 -4.28 -6.79 -13.34
CA PHE A 41 -2.94 -6.19 -13.15
C PHE A 41 -2.27 -6.64 -11.84
N LEU A 42 -3.05 -6.76 -10.77
CA LEU A 42 -2.61 -7.28 -9.48
C LEU A 42 -2.07 -8.72 -9.57
N TYR A 43 -2.67 -9.59 -10.39
CA TYR A 43 -2.16 -10.94 -10.60
C TYR A 43 -0.81 -10.93 -11.34
N SER A 44 -0.62 -10.01 -12.29
CA SER A 44 0.67 -9.81 -12.95
C SER A 44 1.74 -9.32 -11.97
N ILE A 45 1.42 -8.33 -11.12
CA ILE A 45 2.34 -7.88 -10.07
C ILE A 45 2.72 -9.04 -9.15
N PHE A 46 1.75 -9.82 -8.70
CA PHE A 46 2.01 -10.99 -7.87
C PHE A 46 3.01 -11.97 -8.53
N ARG A 47 2.84 -12.27 -9.82
CA ARG A 47 3.77 -13.15 -10.54
C ARG A 47 5.18 -12.56 -10.63
N CYS A 48 5.28 -11.25 -10.83
CA CYS A 48 6.57 -10.56 -10.88
C CYS A 48 7.24 -10.50 -9.51
N LEU A 49 6.49 -10.30 -8.42
CA LEU A 49 7.00 -10.39 -7.04
C LEU A 49 7.51 -11.80 -6.68
N LYS A 50 7.04 -12.83 -7.38
CA LYS A 50 7.50 -14.22 -7.25
C LYS A 50 8.65 -14.58 -8.19
N SER A 51 9.09 -13.68 -9.05
CA SER A 51 10.11 -13.99 -10.07
C SER A 51 11.49 -14.25 -9.48
N GLY A 52 11.79 -13.72 -8.29
CA GLY A 52 13.11 -13.78 -7.66
C GLY A 52 14.12 -12.80 -8.28
N ASP A 53 13.70 -11.99 -9.26
CA ASP A 53 14.55 -10.92 -9.80
C ASP A 53 14.44 -9.68 -8.92
N ARG A 54 15.59 -9.19 -8.44
CA ARG A 54 15.67 -8.07 -7.50
C ARG A 54 15.07 -6.78 -8.05
N ASP A 55 15.39 -6.42 -9.29
CA ASP A 55 14.97 -5.15 -9.88
C ASP A 55 13.48 -5.18 -10.23
N ILE A 56 12.99 -6.32 -10.76
CA ILE A 56 11.56 -6.54 -11.00
C ILE A 56 10.80 -6.50 -9.68
N THR A 57 11.32 -7.14 -8.63
CA THR A 57 10.70 -7.14 -7.29
C THR A 57 10.61 -5.72 -6.76
N ARG A 58 11.69 -4.92 -6.87
CA ARG A 58 11.68 -3.52 -6.45
C ARG A 58 10.60 -2.72 -7.17
N VAL A 59 10.57 -2.77 -8.50
CA VAL A 59 9.57 -2.06 -9.32
C VAL A 59 8.15 -2.48 -8.95
N CYS A 60 7.93 -3.77 -8.74
CA CYS A 60 6.63 -4.30 -8.34
C CYS A 60 6.21 -3.86 -6.94
N LEU A 61 7.12 -3.84 -5.97
CA LEU A 61 6.86 -3.35 -4.61
C LEU A 61 6.57 -1.84 -4.61
N THR A 62 7.33 -1.05 -5.37
CA THR A 62 7.05 0.39 -5.54
C THR A 62 5.68 0.62 -6.14
N THR A 63 5.34 -0.13 -7.20
CA THR A 63 4.02 -0.04 -7.85
C THR A 63 2.91 -0.46 -6.90
N MET A 64 3.12 -1.51 -6.10
CA MET A 64 2.14 -1.99 -5.12
C MET A 64 1.96 -1.02 -3.95
N ALA A 65 3.02 -0.35 -3.50
CA ALA A 65 2.92 0.65 -2.45
C ALA A 65 2.09 1.86 -2.88
N TRP A 66 2.27 2.31 -4.13
CA TRP A 66 1.45 3.35 -4.74
C TRP A 66 0.00 2.88 -4.95
N LEU A 67 -0.19 1.69 -5.54
CA LEU A 67 -1.52 1.17 -5.86
C LEU A 67 -2.33 0.84 -4.60
N SER A 68 -1.70 0.37 -3.53
CA SER A 68 -2.37 0.06 -2.27
C SER A 68 -2.86 1.34 -1.57
N PHE A 69 -2.11 2.44 -1.67
CA PHE A 69 -2.52 3.75 -1.16
C PHE A 69 -3.83 4.22 -1.81
N THR A 70 -3.90 4.14 -3.14
CA THR A 70 -5.09 4.55 -3.87
C THR A 70 -6.25 3.59 -3.63
N LEU A 71 -5.98 2.28 -3.62
CA LEU A 71 -6.95 1.21 -3.32
C LEU A 71 -7.68 1.41 -1.99
N ALA A 72 -6.97 1.88 -0.95
CA ALA A 72 -7.58 2.16 0.35
C ALA A 72 -8.70 3.21 0.29
N SER A 73 -8.68 4.07 -0.74
CA SER A 73 -9.70 5.09 -1.00
C SER A 73 -10.84 4.58 -1.91
N LEU A 74 -10.70 3.41 -2.53
CA LEU A 74 -11.76 2.80 -3.35
C LEU A 74 -12.70 1.96 -2.48
N HIS A 75 -13.94 2.42 -2.30
CA HIS A 75 -14.96 1.79 -1.45
C HIS A 75 -15.56 0.46 -1.97
N SER A 76 -15.07 -0.11 -3.08
CA SER A 76 -15.65 -1.32 -3.68
C SER A 76 -14.59 -2.39 -3.99
N CYS A 77 -14.35 -3.28 -3.02
CA CYS A 77 -13.33 -4.33 -3.13
C CYS A 77 -13.82 -5.76 -2.91
N ASP A 78 -15.10 -5.97 -2.59
CA ASP A 78 -15.66 -7.28 -2.24
C ASP A 78 -15.40 -8.39 -3.27
N SER A 79 -15.38 -8.07 -4.57
CA SER A 79 -15.16 -9.08 -5.62
C SER A 79 -13.71 -9.58 -5.75
N ARG A 80 -12.77 -9.06 -4.95
CA ARG A 80 -11.32 -9.26 -5.14
C ARG A 80 -10.57 -9.83 -3.93
N VAL A 81 -11.27 -10.26 -2.88
CA VAL A 81 -10.67 -10.78 -1.64
C VAL A 81 -9.66 -11.90 -1.88
N SER A 82 -9.94 -12.82 -2.80
CA SER A 82 -9.01 -13.92 -3.14
C SER A 82 -7.68 -13.42 -3.72
N LEU A 83 -7.72 -12.34 -4.49
CA LEU A 83 -6.52 -11.73 -5.06
C LEU A 83 -5.74 -10.95 -4.01
N PHE A 84 -6.43 -10.24 -3.12
CA PHE A 84 -5.78 -9.58 -1.98
C PHE A 84 -5.09 -10.58 -1.08
N SER A 85 -5.71 -11.73 -0.78
CA SER A 85 -5.07 -12.79 0.01
C SER A 85 -3.76 -13.27 -0.62
N VAL A 86 -3.73 -13.47 -1.93
CA VAL A 86 -2.53 -13.89 -2.66
C VAL A 86 -1.43 -12.81 -2.63
N VAL A 87 -1.81 -11.54 -2.82
CA VAL A 87 -0.87 -10.41 -2.80
C VAL A 87 -0.35 -10.15 -1.39
N ILE A 88 -1.21 -10.15 -0.37
CA ILE A 88 -0.85 -9.95 1.04
C ILE A 88 0.14 -11.03 1.49
N ASN A 89 -0.10 -12.29 1.12
CA ASN A 89 0.87 -13.36 1.40
C ASN A 89 2.22 -13.12 0.72
N GLN A 90 2.24 -12.63 -0.51
CA GLN A 90 3.51 -12.31 -1.19
C GLN A 90 4.23 -11.12 -0.56
N LEU A 91 3.49 -10.11 -0.09
CA LEU A 91 4.04 -8.98 0.65
C LEU A 91 4.59 -9.41 2.02
N LYS A 92 3.93 -10.35 2.70
CA LYS A 92 4.43 -11.00 3.92
C LYS A 92 5.81 -11.63 3.68
N GLU A 93 5.96 -12.44 2.62
CA GLU A 93 7.27 -13.04 2.31
C GLU A 93 8.33 -11.97 2.03
N ASN A 94 8.00 -10.89 1.32
CA ASN A 94 8.93 -9.78 1.08
C ASN A 94 9.27 -8.98 2.34
N LEU A 95 8.37 -8.89 3.32
CA LEU A 95 8.62 -8.25 4.60
C LEU A 95 9.58 -9.08 5.47
N LYS A 96 9.42 -10.42 5.44
CA LYS A 96 10.26 -11.37 6.17
C LYS A 96 11.64 -11.51 5.54
N ASP A 97 11.66 -11.84 4.26
CA ASP A 97 12.82 -12.37 3.54
C ASP A 97 13.23 -11.48 2.36
N GLY A 98 12.74 -10.24 2.32
CA GLY A 98 13.10 -9.28 1.27
C GLY A 98 14.60 -9.04 1.21
N GLU A 99 15.17 -9.14 0.00
CA GLU A 99 16.62 -9.02 -0.24
C GLU A 99 17.24 -7.69 0.21
N SER A 100 16.44 -6.64 0.37
CA SER A 100 16.90 -5.32 0.79
C SER A 100 15.97 -4.70 1.82
N LEU A 101 16.50 -3.78 2.62
CA LEU A 101 15.71 -2.97 3.55
C LEU A 101 14.60 -2.20 2.82
N GLU A 102 14.89 -1.69 1.63
CA GLU A 102 13.91 -1.00 0.78
C GLU A 102 12.71 -1.91 0.44
N HIS A 103 12.96 -3.18 0.07
CA HIS A 103 11.89 -4.13 -0.23
C HIS A 103 10.98 -4.36 0.98
N ARG A 104 11.59 -4.54 2.17
CA ARG A 104 10.84 -4.73 3.42
C ARG A 104 10.01 -3.49 3.78
N ILE A 105 10.55 -2.28 3.58
CA ILE A 105 9.83 -1.01 3.80
C ILE A 105 8.65 -0.87 2.85
N LEU A 106 8.83 -1.13 1.55
CA LEU A 106 7.75 -1.05 0.56
C LEU A 106 6.66 -2.10 0.81
N ALA A 107 7.05 -3.30 1.26
CA ALA A 107 6.12 -4.33 1.68
C ALA A 107 5.31 -3.89 2.91
N ALA A 108 5.96 -3.39 3.96
CA ALA A 108 5.28 -2.88 5.16
C ALA A 108 4.33 -1.72 4.85
N MET A 109 4.77 -0.76 4.01
CA MET A 109 3.93 0.35 3.55
C MET A 109 2.68 -0.16 2.81
N SER A 110 2.85 -1.13 1.92
CA SER A 110 1.72 -1.72 1.18
C SER A 110 0.73 -2.42 2.13
N LEU A 111 1.24 -3.18 3.10
CA LEU A 111 0.41 -3.87 4.10
C LEU A 111 -0.34 -2.87 4.99
N LEU A 112 0.27 -1.76 5.38
CA LEU A 112 -0.39 -0.68 6.11
C LEU A 112 -1.51 -0.02 5.31
N HIS A 113 -1.33 0.18 4.00
CA HIS A 113 -2.41 0.69 3.16
C HIS A 113 -3.54 -0.33 3.03
N PHE A 114 -3.20 -1.61 2.85
CA PHE A 114 -4.19 -2.68 2.84
C PHE A 114 -4.97 -2.80 4.16
N SER A 115 -4.36 -2.53 5.32
CA SER A 115 -5.06 -2.58 6.62
C SER A 115 -6.17 -1.55 6.77
N LYS A 116 -6.22 -0.54 5.90
CA LYS A 116 -7.31 0.45 5.84
C LYS A 116 -8.55 -0.08 5.12
N ILE A 117 -8.43 -1.17 4.36
CA ILE A 117 -9.52 -1.86 3.68
C ILE A 117 -10.04 -2.98 4.61
N PRO A 118 -11.33 -3.01 5.00
CA PRO A 118 -11.85 -3.97 5.98
C PRO A 118 -11.52 -5.43 5.67
N GLU A 119 -11.75 -5.88 4.44
CA GLU A 119 -11.54 -7.29 4.05
C GLU A 119 -10.05 -7.66 4.06
N CYS A 120 -9.18 -6.70 3.70
CA CYS A 120 -7.74 -6.90 3.76
C CYS A 120 -7.21 -6.86 5.20
N ARG A 121 -7.83 -6.06 6.08
CA ARG A 121 -7.50 -6.05 7.51
C ARG A 121 -7.79 -7.40 8.13
N GLU A 122 -8.94 -8.01 7.84
CA GLU A 122 -9.25 -9.37 8.30
C GLU A 122 -8.18 -10.37 7.84
N LEU A 123 -7.78 -10.32 6.56
CA LEU A 123 -6.69 -11.16 6.04
C LEU A 123 -5.35 -10.91 6.74
N LEU A 124 -5.01 -9.65 7.03
CA LEU A 124 -3.78 -9.30 7.77
C LEU A 124 -3.76 -9.88 9.17
N MET A 125 -4.90 -9.86 9.88
CA MET A 125 -4.98 -10.45 11.22
C MET A 125 -4.74 -11.96 11.20
N THR A 126 -5.11 -12.67 10.12
CA THR A 126 -4.82 -14.11 10.00
C THR A 126 -3.32 -14.43 9.91
N ILE A 127 -2.49 -13.47 9.49
CA ILE A 127 -1.03 -13.63 9.36
C ILE A 127 -0.25 -12.82 10.40
N ALA A 128 -0.91 -12.16 11.37
CA ALA A 128 -0.29 -11.23 12.31
C ALA A 128 0.94 -11.85 13.01
N ASN A 129 0.79 -13.05 13.56
CA ASN A 129 1.86 -13.80 14.22
C ASN A 129 3.10 -14.03 13.35
N GLU A 130 2.92 -14.13 12.02
CA GLU A 130 4.04 -14.34 11.09
C GLU A 130 4.77 -13.04 10.74
N ILE A 131 4.13 -11.89 10.89
CA ILE A 131 4.68 -10.58 10.51
C ILE A 131 5.09 -9.71 11.71
N THR A 132 4.67 -10.04 12.93
CA THR A 132 4.98 -9.27 14.15
C THR A 132 6.48 -9.08 14.37
N ALA A 133 7.27 -10.16 14.36
CA ALA A 133 8.72 -10.05 14.55
C ALA A 133 9.41 -9.27 13.39
N PRO A 134 9.18 -9.60 12.11
CA PRO A 134 9.70 -8.82 10.99
C PRO A 134 9.36 -7.33 11.01
N LEU A 135 8.15 -6.97 11.48
CA LEU A 135 7.72 -5.58 11.62
C LEU A 135 8.39 -4.88 12.79
N LYS A 136 8.53 -5.57 13.92
CA LYS A 136 9.22 -5.03 15.09
C LYS A 136 10.64 -4.62 14.76
N ASP A 137 11.36 -5.47 14.01
CA ASP A 137 12.71 -5.17 13.54
C ASP A 137 12.75 -3.95 12.61
N LEU A 138 11.66 -3.72 11.86
CA LEU A 138 11.55 -2.62 10.90
C LEU A 138 11.09 -1.30 11.53
N CYS A 139 10.57 -1.32 12.76
CA CYS A 139 10.13 -0.13 13.49
C CYS A 139 11.23 0.92 13.63
N GLU A 140 12.51 0.53 13.67
CA GLU A 140 13.63 1.47 13.74
C GLU A 140 13.84 2.24 12.42
N ALA A 141 13.42 1.65 11.29
CA ALA A 141 13.67 2.17 9.95
C ALA A 141 12.54 3.06 9.41
N THR A 142 11.28 2.81 9.80
CA THR A 142 10.14 3.57 9.27
C THR A 142 8.99 3.68 10.27
N TRP A 143 8.36 4.85 10.32
CA TRP A 143 7.19 5.11 11.16
C TRP A 143 5.97 4.29 10.73
N MET A 144 5.85 3.95 9.44
CA MET A 144 4.76 3.11 8.94
C MET A 144 4.82 1.69 9.50
N ALA A 145 6.02 1.15 9.73
CA ALA A 145 6.18 -0.14 10.38
C ALA A 145 5.71 -0.09 11.84
N LYS A 146 5.97 1.02 12.54
CA LYS A 146 5.46 1.24 13.91
C LYS A 146 3.93 1.29 13.94
N GLU A 147 3.33 1.99 12.99
CA GLU A 147 1.87 2.09 12.88
C GLU A 147 1.25 0.74 12.58
N LEU A 148 1.76 0.01 11.59
CA LEU A 148 1.27 -1.32 11.26
C LEU A 148 1.48 -2.31 12.42
N TYR A 149 2.64 -2.28 13.06
CA TYR A 149 2.93 -3.10 14.24
C TYR A 149 1.95 -2.82 15.38
N ALA A 150 1.67 -1.54 15.67
CA ALA A 150 0.70 -1.16 16.69
C ALA A 150 -0.73 -1.60 16.32
N LEU A 151 -1.09 -1.56 15.04
CA LEU A 151 -2.40 -2.03 14.56
C LEU A 151 -2.57 -3.54 14.80
N ILE A 152 -1.59 -4.35 14.38
CA ILE A 152 -1.70 -5.82 14.50
C ILE A 152 -1.53 -6.33 15.93
N SER A 153 -0.83 -5.58 16.79
CA SER A 153 -0.58 -5.98 18.20
C SER A 153 -1.68 -5.53 19.17
N ARG A 154 -2.69 -4.79 18.68
CA ARG A 154 -3.79 -4.25 19.52
C ARG A 154 -4.97 -5.21 19.67
N GLU A 155 -4.94 -6.35 19.00
CA GLU A 155 -6.05 -7.31 18.93
C GLU A 155 -5.73 -8.64 19.67
N ASP A 156 -4.69 -8.63 20.53
CA ASP A 156 -4.38 -9.69 21.51
C ASP A 156 -5.10 -9.49 22.85
#